data_AF-A0A432WCQ2-F1
#
_entry.id   AF-A0A432WCQ2-F1
#
_cell.length_a   1.000
_cell.length_b   1.000
_cell.length_c   1.000
_cell.angle_alpha   90.00
_cell.angle_beta   90.00
_cell.angle_gamma   90.00
#
_symmetry.space_group_name_H-M   'P 1'
#
loop_
_entity.id
_entity.type
_entity.pdbx_description
1 polymer ?
#
loop_
_entity_poly.entity_id
_entity_poly.type
_entity_poly.pdbx_seq_one_letter_code
_entity_poly.pdbx_strand_id
1 'polypeptide(L)'
;MGALNAAAGYALALNVSVRTVASRCSDLLGRDDEFTHGIVDDWEINNGEYVNAGRTWTAARVTSIRRETEEEFGQEKGQAAGAAALTELAEIAVRTGAKMADTLLSGNRAEKLKICNGFHDEVRGGHYDITPQSEHHLPLTAIINVRNQQ
;
A
#
# COMPACT_ATOMS: atom_id res chain seq x y z
N MET A 1 -17.62 -4.20 7.38
CA MET A 1 -16.90 -4.36 6.10
C MET A 1 -16.19 -3.08 5.64
N GLY A 2 -16.78 -1.89 5.75
CA GLY A 2 -16.15 -0.64 5.30
C GLY A 2 -14.75 -0.35 5.86
N ALA A 3 -14.54 -0.53 7.17
CA ALA A 3 -13.25 -0.27 7.81
C ALA A 3 -12.11 -1.20 7.35
N LEU A 4 -12.41 -2.48 7.08
CA LEU A 4 -11.40 -3.45 6.60
C LEU A 4 -10.97 -3.13 5.17
N ASN A 5 -11.93 -2.77 4.30
CA ASN A 5 -11.63 -2.33 2.93
C ASN A 5 -10.75 -1.06 2.93
N ALA A 6 -11.13 -0.07 3.74
CA ALA A 6 -10.37 1.18 3.84
C ALA A 6 -8.94 0.94 4.35
N ALA A 7 -8.79 0.13 5.41
CA ALA A 7 -7.49 -0.14 6.00
C ALA A 7 -6.58 -0.98 5.07
N ALA A 8 -7.14 -1.99 4.39
CA ALA A 8 -6.41 -2.76 3.39
C ALA A 8 -5.96 -1.87 2.22
N GLY A 9 -6.86 -1.02 1.70
CA GLY A 9 -6.54 -0.06 0.66
C GLY A 9 -5.46 0.94 1.09
N TYR A 10 -5.53 1.45 2.33
CA TYR A 10 -4.54 2.35 2.88
C TYR A 10 -3.15 1.70 2.98
N ALA A 11 -3.04 0.48 3.51
CA ALA A 11 -1.74 -0.21 3.61
C ALA A 11 -1.10 -0.41 2.24
N LEU A 12 -1.89 -0.76 1.22
CA LEU A 12 -1.40 -0.91 -0.15
C LEU A 12 -1.00 0.44 -0.77
N ALA A 13 -1.80 1.49 -0.56
CA ALA A 13 -1.50 2.83 -1.05
C ALA A 13 -0.25 3.43 -0.38
N LEU A 14 -0.08 3.22 0.92
CA LEU A 14 1.09 3.67 1.67
C LEU A 14 2.37 2.99 1.16
N ASN A 15 2.33 1.67 0.92
CA ASN A 15 3.44 0.95 0.29
C ASN A 15 3.79 1.53 -1.09
N VAL A 16 2.79 1.81 -1.94
CA VAL A 16 3.03 2.48 -3.22
C VAL A 16 3.65 3.87 -3.01
N SER A 17 3.16 4.64 -2.04
CA SER A 17 3.66 5.99 -1.74
C SER A 17 5.14 5.95 -1.34
N VAL A 18 5.52 5.12 -0.38
CA VAL A 18 6.92 5.02 0.09
C VAL A 18 7.85 4.64 -1.05
N ARG A 19 7.49 3.63 -1.85
CA ARG A 19 8.25 3.22 -3.03
C ARG A 19 8.38 4.33 -4.07
N THR A 20 7.29 5.07 -4.31
CA THR A 20 7.26 6.18 -5.27
C THR A 20 8.14 7.35 -4.80
N VAL A 21 8.09 7.69 -3.51
CA VAL A 21 8.92 8.75 -2.94
C VAL A 21 10.38 8.35 -2.96
N ALA A 22 10.72 7.12 -2.54
CA ALA A 22 12.09 6.61 -2.57
C ALA A 22 12.68 6.68 -3.99
N SER A 23 11.94 6.20 -5.00
CA SER A 23 12.36 6.25 -6.41
C SER A 23 12.56 7.69 -6.90
N ARG A 24 11.59 8.59 -6.68
CA ARG A 24 11.71 9.99 -7.10
C ARG A 24 12.82 10.74 -6.38
N CYS A 25 13.07 10.40 -5.12
CA CYS A 25 14.18 10.96 -4.37
C CYS A 25 15.53 10.42 -4.87
N SER A 26 15.59 9.16 -5.28
CA SER A 26 16.77 8.60 -5.93
C SER A 26 17.11 9.38 -7.21
N ASP A 27 16.11 9.58 -8.09
CA ASP A 27 16.27 10.38 -9.32
C ASP A 27 16.74 11.81 -9.02
N LEU A 28 16.14 12.46 -8.01
CA LEU A 28 16.41 13.85 -7.69
C LEU A 28 17.82 14.07 -7.10
N LEU A 29 18.28 13.10 -6.31
CA LEU A 29 19.58 13.12 -5.62
C LEU A 29 20.70 12.48 -6.45
N GLY A 30 20.39 11.83 -7.57
CA GLY A 30 21.35 11.06 -8.37
C GLY A 30 21.88 9.84 -7.63
N ARG A 31 20.99 9.12 -6.92
CA ARG A 31 21.30 7.86 -6.23
C ARG A 31 20.90 6.67 -7.10
N ASP A 32 21.30 5.48 -6.68
CA ASP A 32 21.08 4.22 -7.38
C ASP A 32 19.86 3.47 -6.83
N ASP A 33 19.64 2.26 -7.36
CA ASP A 33 18.56 1.39 -6.93
C ASP A 33 18.77 0.85 -5.52
N GLU A 34 20.01 0.73 -5.04
CA GLU A 34 20.33 0.29 -3.67
C GLU A 34 19.80 1.28 -2.64
N PHE A 35 19.91 2.59 -2.91
CA PHE A 35 19.28 3.61 -2.08
C PHE A 35 17.76 3.43 -1.98
N THR A 36 17.10 3.16 -3.12
CA THR A 36 15.64 2.95 -3.15
C THR A 36 15.25 1.70 -2.36
N HIS A 37 15.95 0.58 -2.58
CA HIS A 37 15.70 -0.68 -1.87
C HIS A 37 15.93 -0.53 -0.37
N GLY A 38 17.03 0.10 0.06
CA GLY A 38 17.32 0.31 1.48
C GLY A 38 16.24 1.09 2.23
N ILE A 39 15.64 2.10 1.60
CA ILE A 39 14.50 2.83 2.19
C ILE A 39 13.27 1.93 2.32
N VAL A 40 12.96 1.18 1.27
CA VAL A 40 11.77 0.33 1.23
C VAL A 40 11.91 -0.83 2.22
N ASP A 41 13.09 -1.46 2.28
CA ASP A 41 13.38 -2.55 3.20
C ASP A 41 13.28 -2.07 4.66
N ASP A 42 13.87 -0.90 4.99
CA ASP A 42 13.77 -0.32 6.32
C ASP A 42 12.31 -0.03 6.72
N TRP A 43 11.48 0.44 5.79
CA TRP A 43 10.05 0.65 6.04
C TRP A 43 9.27 -0.67 6.21
N GLU A 44 9.59 -1.69 5.41
CA GLU A 44 8.92 -2.99 5.44
C GLU A 44 9.19 -3.77 6.72
N ILE A 45 10.28 -3.51 7.45
CA ILE A 45 10.54 -4.09 8.79
C ILE A 45 9.35 -3.85 9.72
N ASN A 46 8.78 -2.65 9.72
CA ASN A 46 7.67 -2.29 10.61
C ASN A 46 6.29 -2.48 9.95
N ASN A 47 6.21 -2.42 8.62
CA ASN A 47 4.92 -2.34 7.92
C ASN A 47 4.60 -3.53 7.02
N GLY A 48 5.56 -4.43 6.77
CA GLY A 48 5.41 -5.54 5.84
C GLY A 48 4.22 -6.45 6.17
N GLU A 49 3.96 -6.69 7.46
CA GLU A 49 2.83 -7.48 7.91
C GLU A 49 1.47 -6.83 7.60
N TYR A 50 1.38 -5.51 7.73
CA TYR A 50 0.17 -4.76 7.38
C TYR A 50 -0.06 -4.72 5.87
N VAL A 51 1.00 -4.58 5.07
CA VAL A 51 0.92 -4.68 3.61
C VAL A 51 0.42 -6.07 3.21
N ASN A 52 0.98 -7.12 3.82
CA ASN A 52 0.56 -8.49 3.57
C ASN A 52 -0.90 -8.72 3.97
N ALA A 53 -1.34 -8.18 5.11
CA ALA A 53 -2.73 -8.20 5.53
C ALA A 53 -3.66 -7.52 4.50
N GLY A 54 -3.25 -6.35 3.97
CA GLY A 54 -3.97 -5.67 2.90
C GLY A 54 -4.10 -6.52 1.63
N ARG A 55 -3.02 -7.20 1.21
CA ARG A 55 -3.04 -8.12 0.06
C ARG A 55 -3.99 -9.29 0.28
N THR A 56 -3.93 -9.93 1.46
CA THR A 56 -4.79 -11.06 1.82
C THR A 56 -6.27 -10.66 1.80
N TRP A 57 -6.61 -9.51 2.38
CA TRP A 57 -7.99 -9.02 2.38
C TRP A 57 -8.49 -8.72 0.96
N THR A 58 -7.68 -8.06 0.14
CA THR A 58 -8.00 -7.80 -1.28
C THR A 58 -8.24 -9.10 -2.04
N ALA A 59 -7.39 -10.12 -1.87
CA ALA A 59 -7.55 -11.41 -2.52
C ALA A 59 -8.85 -12.13 -2.08
N ALA A 60 -9.17 -12.09 -0.78
CA ALA A 60 -10.43 -12.63 -0.26
C ALA A 60 -11.65 -11.90 -0.86
N ARG A 61 -11.59 -10.58 -0.97
CA ARG A 61 -12.66 -9.78 -1.57
C ARG A 61 -12.87 -10.09 -3.05
N VAL A 62 -11.79 -10.16 -3.83
CA VAL A 62 -11.82 -10.57 -5.24
C VAL A 62 -12.43 -11.96 -5.39
N THR A 63 -12.07 -12.90 -4.50
CA THR A 63 -12.61 -14.26 -4.51
C THR A 63 -14.11 -14.29 -4.19
N SER A 64 -14.56 -13.47 -3.24
CA SER A 64 -16.00 -13.34 -2.91
C SER A 64 -16.78 -12.79 -4.12
N ILE A 65 -16.32 -11.72 -4.75
CA ILE A 65 -16.95 -11.14 -5.96
C ILE A 65 -17.02 -12.18 -7.08
N ARG A 66 -15.91 -12.91 -7.32
CA ARG A 66 -15.86 -13.97 -8.34
C ARG A 66 -16.92 -15.03 -8.09
N ARG A 67 -17.01 -15.55 -6.86
CA ARG A 67 -17.96 -16.61 -6.49
C ARG A 67 -19.41 -16.16 -6.58
N GLU A 68 -19.72 -14.99 -6.02
CA GLU A 68 -21.07 -14.40 -6.07
C GLU A 68 -21.54 -14.25 -7.53
N THR A 69 -20.66 -13.75 -8.41
CA THR A 69 -20.97 -13.57 -9.84
C THR A 69 -21.03 -14.91 -10.59
N GLU A 70 -20.17 -15.87 -10.23
CA GLU A 70 -20.16 -17.23 -10.82
C GLU A 70 -21.44 -17.99 -10.50
N GLU A 71 -21.95 -17.90 -9.27
CA GLU A 71 -23.20 -18.51 -8.84
C GLU A 71 -24.42 -17.93 -9.59
N GLU A 72 -24.43 -16.63 -9.86
CA GLU A 72 -25.54 -15.97 -10.54
C GLU A 72 -25.48 -16.06 -12.07
N PHE A 73 -24.29 -15.98 -12.66
CA PHE A 73 -24.12 -15.78 -14.09
C PHE A 73 -23.17 -16.77 -14.79
N GLY A 74 -22.64 -17.75 -14.05
CA GLY A 74 -21.74 -18.77 -14.56
C GLY A 74 -20.25 -18.40 -14.49
N GLN A 75 -19.42 -19.44 -14.63
CA GLN A 75 -17.97 -19.39 -14.41
C GLN A 75 -17.23 -18.30 -15.19
N GLU A 76 -17.54 -18.12 -16.48
CA GLU A 76 -16.88 -17.12 -17.34
C GLU A 76 -17.10 -15.70 -16.82
N LYS A 77 -18.34 -15.35 -16.46
CA LYS A 77 -18.66 -14.02 -15.90
C LYS A 77 -18.05 -13.83 -14.51
N GLY A 78 -18.04 -14.89 -13.71
CA GLY A 78 -17.35 -14.89 -12.42
C GLY A 78 -15.87 -14.53 -12.56
N GLN A 79 -15.15 -15.22 -13.45
CA GLN A 79 -13.74 -14.95 -13.72
C GLN A 79 -13.50 -13.51 -14.20
N ALA A 80 -14.32 -13.02 -15.15
CA ALA A 80 -14.23 -11.65 -15.64
C ALA A 80 -14.44 -10.61 -14.52
N ALA A 81 -15.45 -10.81 -13.66
CA ALA A 81 -15.73 -9.92 -12.53
C ALA A 81 -14.59 -9.92 -11.49
N GLY A 82 -14.01 -11.09 -11.18
CA GLY A 82 -12.86 -11.18 -10.29
C GLY A 82 -11.63 -10.44 -10.85
N ALA A 83 -11.33 -10.60 -12.14
CA ALA A 83 -10.22 -9.90 -12.79
C ALA A 83 -10.43 -8.38 -12.83
N ALA A 84 -11.66 -7.92 -13.14
CA ALA A 84 -12.02 -6.51 -13.11
C ALA A 84 -11.87 -5.92 -11.70
N ALA A 85 -12.37 -6.61 -10.67
CA ALA A 85 -12.25 -6.17 -9.28
C ALA A 85 -10.79 -6.08 -8.81
N LEU A 86 -9.94 -7.06 -9.18
CA LEU A 86 -8.51 -7.00 -8.87
C LEU A 86 -7.85 -5.79 -9.52
N THR A 87 -8.15 -5.54 -10.80
CA THR A 87 -7.59 -4.42 -11.56
C THR A 87 -8.01 -3.09 -10.93
N GLU A 88 -9.30 -2.92 -10.65
CA GLU A 88 -9.84 -1.71 -10.04
C GLU A 88 -9.18 -1.42 -8.68
N LEU A 89 -9.09 -2.42 -7.80
CA LEU A 89 -8.49 -2.26 -6.47
C LEU A 89 -7.00 -1.93 -6.56
N ALA A 90 -6.27 -2.56 -7.48
CA ALA A 90 -4.85 -2.28 -7.71
C ALA A 90 -4.65 -0.84 -8.22
N GLU A 91 -5.46 -0.39 -9.19
CA GLU A 91 -5.39 0.97 -9.69
C GLU A 91 -5.77 2.02 -8.62
N ILE A 92 -6.76 1.73 -7.77
CA ILE A 92 -7.10 2.62 -6.64
C ILE A 92 -5.90 2.77 -5.70
N ALA A 93 -5.24 1.66 -5.34
CA ALA A 93 -4.05 1.70 -4.49
C ALA A 93 -2.92 2.51 -5.17
N VAL A 94 -2.68 2.30 -6.46
CA VAL A 94 -1.65 3.02 -7.23
C VAL A 94 -1.96 4.53 -7.30
N ARG A 95 -3.18 4.91 -7.69
CA ARG A 95 -3.59 6.32 -7.76
C ARG A 95 -3.52 7.01 -6.40
N THR A 96 -3.95 6.33 -5.35
CA THR A 96 -3.93 6.89 -3.99
C THR A 96 -2.51 7.05 -3.48
N GLY A 97 -1.67 6.04 -3.66
CA GLY A 97 -0.25 6.10 -3.29
C GLY A 97 0.53 7.15 -4.07
N ALA A 98 0.27 7.30 -5.38
CA ALA A 98 0.86 8.35 -6.19
C ALA A 98 0.46 9.75 -5.67
N LYS A 99 -0.83 9.94 -5.32
CA LYS A 99 -1.31 11.21 -4.74
C LYS A 99 -0.65 11.53 -3.39
N MET A 100 -0.45 10.52 -2.54
CA MET A 100 0.28 10.67 -1.28
C MET A 100 1.73 11.10 -1.53
N ALA A 101 2.41 10.46 -2.48
CA ALA A 101 3.76 10.81 -2.88
C ALA A 101 3.85 12.22 -3.48
N ASP A 102 2.89 12.63 -4.32
CA ASP A 102 2.80 13.99 -4.87
C ASP A 102 2.58 15.04 -3.79
N THR A 103 1.79 14.70 -2.76
CA THR A 103 1.53 15.59 -1.62
C THR A 103 2.80 15.79 -0.80
N LEU A 104 3.52 14.69 -0.51
CA LEU A 104 4.78 14.75 0.24
C LEU A 104 5.85 15.50 -0.56
N LEU A 105 6.03 15.15 -1.83
CA LEU A 105 6.96 15.81 -2.75
C LEU A 105 6.28 16.97 -3.48
N SER A 106 5.58 17.83 -2.74
CA SER A 106 5.02 19.07 -3.29
C SER A 106 6.06 20.20 -3.24
N GLY A 107 5.76 21.31 -3.93
CA GLY A 107 6.62 22.49 -3.95
C GLY A 107 7.75 22.48 -4.99
N ASN A 108 8.69 23.38 -4.81
CA ASN A 108 9.79 23.64 -5.72
C ASN A 108 10.94 22.62 -5.56
N ARG A 109 11.93 22.69 -6.45
CA ARG A 109 13.07 21.75 -6.44
C ARG A 109 13.85 21.75 -5.12
N ALA A 110 14.07 22.91 -4.50
CA ALA A 110 14.83 23.01 -3.26
C ALA A 110 14.07 22.37 -2.08
N GLU A 111 12.75 22.54 -2.02
CA GLU A 111 11.89 21.90 -1.01
C GLU A 111 11.90 20.38 -1.16
N LYS A 112 11.74 19.88 -2.39
CA LYS A 112 11.83 18.44 -2.70
C LYS A 112 13.19 17.86 -2.33
N LEU A 113 14.29 18.57 -2.63
CA LEU A 113 15.64 18.15 -2.24
C LEU A 113 15.77 18.08 -0.71
N LYS A 114 15.22 19.03 0.03
CA LYS A 114 15.23 18.99 1.50
C LYS A 114 14.51 17.75 2.03
N ILE A 115 13.32 17.45 1.51
CA ILE A 115 12.55 16.26 1.88
C ILE A 115 13.36 15.00 1.56
N CYS A 116 13.86 14.87 0.33
CA CYS A 116 14.58 13.69 -0.11
C CYS A 116 15.87 13.42 0.67
N ASN A 117 16.57 14.46 1.13
CA ASN A 117 17.76 14.29 1.97
C ASN A 117 17.42 13.71 3.36
N GLY A 118 16.21 13.94 3.89
CA GLY A 118 15.78 13.43 5.19
C GLY A 118 14.88 12.19 5.12
N PHE A 119 14.35 11.84 3.95
CA PHE A 119 13.29 10.84 3.81
C PHE A 119 13.68 9.47 4.37
N HIS A 120 14.93 9.02 4.15
CA HIS A 120 15.39 7.74 4.69
C HIS A 120 15.43 7.73 6.23
N ASP A 121 15.89 8.81 6.84
CA ASP A 121 15.92 8.94 8.31
C ASP A 121 14.51 9.05 8.89
N GLU A 122 13.58 9.72 8.21
CA GLU A 122 12.17 9.77 8.61
C GLU A 122 11.52 8.38 8.56
N VAL A 123 11.80 7.59 7.51
CA VAL A 123 11.37 6.19 7.38
C VAL A 123 11.92 5.35 8.53
N ARG A 124 13.22 5.41 8.81
CA ARG A 124 13.84 4.72 9.94
C ARG A 124 13.29 5.15 11.30
N GLY A 125 12.90 6.42 11.41
CA GLY A 125 12.25 6.97 12.59
C GLY A 125 10.78 6.58 12.74
N GLY A 126 10.21 5.83 11.79
CA GLY A 126 8.83 5.35 11.82
C GLY A 126 7.78 6.43 11.52
N HIS A 127 8.15 7.55 10.89
CA HIS A 127 7.22 8.64 10.57
C HIS A 127 6.11 8.20 9.59
N TYR A 128 6.36 7.14 8.83
CA TYR A 128 5.46 6.57 7.84
C TYR A 128 4.91 5.20 8.28
N ASP A 129 4.99 4.88 9.56
CA ASP A 129 4.52 3.59 10.09
C ASP A 129 3.02 3.58 10.37
N ILE A 130 2.41 2.42 10.20
CA ILE A 130 1.05 2.13 10.64
C ILE A 130 1.11 1.86 12.16
N THR A 131 0.99 2.93 12.95
CA THR A 131 1.07 2.87 14.42
C THR A 131 -0.30 2.60 15.06
N PRO A 132 -0.36 2.21 16.35
CA PRO A 132 -1.61 2.03 17.08
C PRO A 132 -2.56 3.24 17.10
N GLN A 133 -2.05 4.44 16.83
CA GLN A 133 -2.83 5.67 16.73
C GLN A 133 -3.52 5.84 15.37
N SER A 134 -3.11 5.09 14.35
CA SER A 134 -3.77 5.06 13.04
C SER A 134 -5.14 4.40 13.13
N GLU A 135 -6.16 5.02 12.53
CA GLU A 135 -7.51 4.43 12.42
C GLU A 135 -7.52 3.10 11.66
N HIS A 136 -6.48 2.82 10.86
CA HIS A 136 -6.32 1.61 10.07
C HIS A 136 -5.66 0.47 10.83
N HIS A 137 -4.98 0.74 11.94
CA HIS A 137 -4.20 -0.25 12.68
C HIS A 137 -5.07 -1.39 13.23
N LEU A 138 -6.15 -1.07 13.96
CA LEU A 138 -7.02 -2.10 14.52
C LEU A 138 -7.65 -3.02 13.46
N PRO A 139 -8.23 -2.49 12.36
CA PRO A 139 -8.70 -3.32 11.24
C PRO A 139 -7.60 -4.22 10.63
N LEU A 140 -6.39 -3.70 10.43
CA LEU A 140 -5.28 -4.48 9.85
C LEU A 140 -4.81 -5.59 10.79
N THR A 141 -4.67 -5.30 12.09
CA THR A 141 -4.34 -6.29 13.12
C THR A 141 -5.39 -7.39 13.20
N ALA A 142 -6.68 -7.06 13.02
CA ALA A 142 -7.73 -8.08 12.94
C ALA A 142 -7.52 -9.04 11.75
N ILE A 143 -7.14 -8.52 10.58
CA ILE A 143 -6.83 -9.35 9.40
C ILE A 143 -5.61 -10.24 9.66
N ILE A 144 -4.54 -9.70 10.25
CA ILE A 144 -3.32 -10.44 10.61
C ILE A 144 -3.67 -11.60 11.54
N ASN A 145 -4.46 -11.35 12.59
CA ASN A 145 -4.81 -12.37 13.57
C ASN A 145 -5.63 -13.50 12.97
N VAL A 146 -6.60 -13.20 12.09
CA VAL A 146 -7.38 -14.23 11.39
C VAL A 146 -6.48 -15.08 10.48
N ARG A 147 -5.53 -14.45 9.79
CA ARG A 147 -4.59 -15.14 8.90
C ARG A 147 -3.69 -16.11 9.66
N ASN A 148 -3.20 -15.73 10.83
CA ASN A 148 -2.27 -16.57 11.63
C ASN A 148 -2.95 -17.77 12.32
N GLN A 149 -4.28 -17.89 12.21
CA GLN A 149 -5.06 -19.01 12.75
C GLN A 149 -5.43 -20.07 11.70
N GLN A 150 -5.05 -19.86 10.44
CA GLN A 150 -5.29 -20.76 9.29
C GLN A 150 -4.01 -21.50 8.92
#